data_AF-A0AAN9YPH8-F1
#
_entry.id   AF-A0AAN9YPH8-F1
#
_cell.length_a   1.000
_cell.length_b   1.000
_cell.length_c   1.000
_cell.angle_alpha   90.00
_cell.angle_beta   90.00
_cell.angle_gamma   90.00
#
_symmetry.space_group_name_H-M   'P 1'
#
loop_
_entity.id
_entity.type
_entity.pdbx_description
1 polymer ?
#
loop_
_entity_poly.entity_id
_entity_poly.type
_entity_poly.pdbx_seq_one_letter_code
_entity_poly.pdbx_strand_id
1 'polypeptide(L)'
;MNNNWGQQPNGQHYNDHNYQQIPSQHGYQQQQQQQQQQQQQHHQQQHYHQQQLHQHDNQQQLHQLQQQQQRLGCLDAALSLNKLPPRAEVNIRLRYATILSEETDNLMEAETALTKGIAVCEKNRFVDLKYCMQFQLLKVLFRRNRKAAFIAVDKTIQDAMTYKAVDWVYAFRFLKASFHLQTGNPADAQALENLRSITGIAQPRGDLVIAVLTSLLEGIMHLRSRKDDSIVRVQTCIAQASRYQLDPSVHIPQIDVLTLLLDLACSLQQKAPLVAMQKLKALQVRMDELVQAHDWDKCTGDLYGALRIFNDQRFAIPDANTNSGNTGATAPSEVALLAALNRIWIMQEPSYRDDYQVAELIEKIKPYCFDHPDVDIRTAFNLALAAIQTEPRQSIQTVKRHIQAGLKWAQNANNTHLLSISLNLMRAMLFENVVGDQAVKSAKAGRAQANKAGNMLWMSVGDGMLAQTEEMQGQVEQAARLRQSGTQLAIQAFLKPNEN
;
A
#
# COMPACT_ATOMS: atom_id res chain seq x y z
N MET A 1 -84.33 53.03 -29.49
CA MET A 1 -85.16 53.04 -30.71
C MET A 1 -84.38 52.34 -31.81
N ASN A 2 -84.96 51.25 -32.35
CA ASN A 2 -84.69 50.61 -33.65
C ASN A 2 -83.26 50.23 -34.06
N ASN A 3 -83.03 49.20 -34.85
CA ASN A 3 -83.70 47.93 -35.10
C ASN A 3 -82.70 47.09 -35.90
N ASN A 4 -82.80 45.80 -35.67
CA ASN A 4 -82.24 44.67 -36.40
C ASN A 4 -82.19 44.82 -37.94
N TRP A 5 -81.03 44.52 -38.55
CA TRP A 5 -80.81 43.94 -39.90
C TRP A 5 -79.37 43.35 -39.84
N GLY A 6 -79.04 42.10 -40.14
CA GLY A 6 -79.56 41.17 -41.13
C GLY A 6 -78.40 40.79 -42.06
N GLN A 7 -78.09 39.49 -42.12
CA GLN A 7 -77.30 38.77 -43.15
C GLN A 7 -75.79 38.48 -42.92
N GLN A 8 -75.54 37.18 -42.71
CA GLN A 8 -74.35 36.38 -43.09
C GLN A 8 -74.34 36.12 -44.62
N PRO A 9 -73.26 35.64 -45.30
CA PRO A 9 -72.36 34.57 -44.80
C PRO A 9 -70.88 34.53 -45.26
N ASN A 10 -70.17 33.58 -44.65
CA ASN A 10 -68.97 32.83 -45.06
C ASN A 10 -67.57 33.48 -44.99
N GLY A 11 -66.78 32.98 -44.04
CA GLY A 11 -65.33 33.14 -43.94
C GLY A 11 -64.73 32.28 -42.83
N GLN A 12 -64.46 31.01 -43.17
CA GLN A 12 -63.54 30.01 -42.60
C GLN A 12 -62.98 30.13 -41.15
N HIS A 13 -63.12 29.00 -40.46
CA HIS A 13 -62.55 28.57 -39.18
C HIS A 13 -61.09 28.97 -38.86
N TYR A 14 -60.86 29.44 -37.63
CA TYR A 14 -59.76 28.99 -36.76
C TYR A 14 -60.27 28.96 -35.30
N ASN A 15 -60.20 27.78 -34.67
CA ASN A 15 -60.54 27.54 -33.26
C ASN A 15 -59.27 27.73 -32.41
N ASP A 16 -59.33 28.60 -31.40
CA ASP A 16 -58.35 28.70 -30.32
C ASP A 16 -59.07 28.51 -28.98
N HIS A 17 -59.05 27.31 -28.42
CA HIS A 17 -59.44 27.01 -27.03
C HIS A 17 -58.52 25.92 -26.48
N ASN A 18 -57.58 26.28 -25.60
CA ASN A 18 -57.12 25.37 -24.54
C ASN A 18 -56.49 26.13 -23.36
N TYR A 19 -57.22 26.23 -22.24
CA TYR A 19 -56.69 26.61 -20.93
C TYR A 19 -56.36 25.32 -20.16
N GLN A 20 -55.09 25.09 -19.81
CA GLN A 20 -54.64 24.00 -18.93
C GLN A 20 -54.70 24.41 -17.45
N GLN A 21 -55.18 23.49 -16.61
CA GLN A 21 -55.28 23.57 -15.15
C GLN A 21 -53.92 23.51 -14.44
N ILE A 22 -53.78 24.24 -13.32
CA ILE A 22 -52.59 24.29 -12.43
C ILE A 22 -52.79 23.33 -11.23
N PRO A 23 -51.80 22.53 -10.78
CA PRO A 23 -51.91 21.68 -9.59
C PRO A 23 -51.71 22.47 -8.28
N SER A 24 -52.43 22.10 -7.22
CA SER A 24 -52.54 22.81 -5.93
C SER A 24 -51.34 22.66 -4.97
N GLN A 25 -50.97 23.76 -4.28
CA GLN A 25 -49.80 23.89 -3.39
C GLN A 25 -49.74 22.89 -2.21
N HIS A 26 -50.87 22.32 -1.80
CA HIS A 26 -50.94 21.35 -0.69
C HIS A 26 -50.21 20.03 -1.00
N GLY A 27 -50.19 19.59 -2.25
CA GLY A 27 -49.51 18.36 -2.66
C GLY A 27 -47.98 18.46 -2.57
N TYR A 28 -47.42 19.64 -2.85
CA TYR A 28 -45.97 19.88 -2.80
C TYR A 28 -45.41 19.86 -1.37
N GLN A 29 -46.15 20.42 -0.39
CA GLN A 29 -45.76 20.37 1.02
C GLN A 29 -45.80 18.95 1.57
N GLN A 30 -46.83 18.18 1.21
CA GLN A 30 -46.98 16.80 1.67
C GLN A 30 -45.87 15.90 1.08
N GLN A 31 -45.51 16.12 -0.19
CA GLN A 31 -44.44 15.39 -0.86
C GLN A 31 -43.04 15.73 -0.31
N GLN A 32 -42.79 17.00 0.06
CA GLN A 32 -41.55 17.39 0.75
C GLN A 32 -41.43 16.79 2.15
N GLN A 33 -42.53 16.78 2.92
CA GLN A 33 -42.55 16.14 4.25
C GLN A 33 -42.29 14.64 4.16
N GLN A 34 -42.85 13.98 3.14
CA GLN A 34 -42.64 12.55 2.90
C GLN A 34 -41.19 12.26 2.49
N GLN A 35 -40.57 13.12 1.67
CA GLN A 35 -39.14 13.04 1.34
C GLN A 35 -38.23 13.25 2.54
N GLN A 36 -38.53 14.22 3.41
CA GLN A 36 -37.76 14.43 4.65
C GLN A 36 -37.87 13.23 5.60
N GLN A 37 -39.05 12.64 5.75
CA GLN A 37 -39.22 11.42 6.55
C GLN A 37 -38.46 10.23 5.96
N GLN A 38 -38.47 10.05 4.63
CA GLN A 38 -37.70 9.00 3.99
C GLN A 38 -36.19 9.22 4.18
N GLN A 39 -35.70 10.45 4.06
CA GLN A 39 -34.29 10.78 4.31
C GLN A 39 -33.89 10.52 5.77
N GLN A 40 -34.75 10.89 6.73
CA GLN A 40 -34.49 10.62 8.15
C GLN A 40 -34.47 9.12 8.45
N GLN A 41 -35.40 8.33 7.89
CA GLN A 41 -35.40 6.87 8.03
C GLN A 41 -34.16 6.22 7.41
N HIS A 42 -33.74 6.70 6.25
CA HIS A 42 -32.56 6.19 5.56
C HIS A 42 -31.28 6.49 6.35
N HIS A 43 -31.20 7.68 6.96
CA HIS A 43 -30.08 8.06 7.83
C HIS A 43 -30.06 7.24 9.13
N GLN A 44 -31.22 6.97 9.72
CA GLN A 44 -31.34 6.13 10.91
C GLN A 44 -30.93 4.68 10.63
N GLN A 45 -31.30 4.14 9.46
CA GLN A 45 -30.87 2.81 9.03
C GLN A 45 -29.37 2.72 8.76
N GLN A 46 -28.77 3.75 8.15
CA GLN A 46 -27.32 3.83 7.94
C GLN A 46 -26.57 3.87 9.28
N HIS A 47 -27.03 4.69 10.23
CA HIS A 47 -26.43 4.77 11.57
C HIS A 47 -26.51 3.44 12.32
N TYR A 48 -27.63 2.71 12.18
CA TYR A 48 -27.80 1.37 12.75
C TYR A 48 -26.86 0.35 12.09
N HIS A 49 -26.71 0.41 10.77
CA HIS A 49 -25.82 -0.46 10.02
C HIS A 49 -24.33 -0.21 10.35
N GLN A 50 -23.94 1.06 10.49
CA GLN A 50 -22.57 1.45 10.85
C GLN A 50 -22.23 1.03 12.29
N GLN A 51 -23.19 1.14 13.24
CA GLN A 51 -23.03 0.57 14.58
C GLN A 51 -22.91 -0.96 14.56
N GLN A 52 -23.65 -1.65 13.70
CA GLN A 52 -23.53 -3.11 13.55
C GLN A 52 -22.17 -3.52 12.97
N LEU A 53 -21.64 -2.77 11.99
CA LEU A 53 -20.30 -3.02 11.42
C LEU A 53 -19.20 -2.76 12.46
N HIS A 54 -19.26 -1.65 13.20
CA HIS A 54 -18.31 -1.39 14.29
C HIS A 54 -18.40 -2.43 15.42
N GLN A 55 -19.61 -2.93 15.71
CA GLN A 55 -19.79 -4.05 16.63
C GLN A 55 -19.22 -5.34 16.06
N HIS A 56 -19.36 -5.58 14.75
CA HIS A 56 -18.81 -6.76 14.09
C HIS A 56 -17.28 -6.73 14.03
N ASP A 57 -16.65 -5.59 13.72
CA ASP A 57 -15.20 -5.43 13.69
C ASP A 57 -14.59 -5.51 15.09
N ASN A 58 -15.23 -4.88 16.09
CA ASN A 58 -14.86 -5.07 17.49
C ASN A 58 -15.05 -6.53 17.91
N GLN A 59 -16.11 -7.21 17.47
CA GLN A 59 -16.30 -8.63 17.73
C GLN A 59 -15.27 -9.50 17.00
N GLN A 60 -14.81 -9.13 15.82
CA GLN A 60 -13.77 -9.86 15.09
C GLN A 60 -12.40 -9.65 15.73
N GLN A 61 -12.04 -8.43 16.13
CA GLN A 61 -10.83 -8.17 16.91
C GLN A 61 -10.89 -8.87 18.27
N LEU A 62 -12.02 -8.83 18.96
CA LEU A 62 -12.22 -9.53 20.21
C LEU A 62 -12.13 -11.05 20.02
N HIS A 63 -12.71 -11.61 18.94
CA HIS A 63 -12.55 -13.02 18.59
C HIS A 63 -11.11 -13.36 18.24
N GLN A 64 -10.38 -12.51 17.53
CA GLN A 64 -8.97 -12.73 17.23
C GLN A 64 -8.15 -12.73 18.52
N LEU A 65 -8.33 -11.75 19.40
CA LEU A 65 -7.69 -11.70 20.71
C LEU A 65 -8.06 -12.93 21.58
N GLN A 66 -9.32 -13.36 21.56
CA GLN A 66 -9.77 -14.57 22.26
C GLN A 66 -9.13 -15.83 21.67
N GLN A 67 -9.06 -15.97 20.34
CA GLN A 67 -8.39 -17.08 19.68
C GLN A 67 -6.89 -17.07 19.99
N GLN A 68 -6.24 -15.90 20.04
CA GLN A 68 -4.85 -15.76 20.45
C GLN A 68 -4.63 -16.21 21.90
N GLN A 69 -5.45 -15.72 22.83
CA GLN A 69 -5.41 -16.14 24.24
C GLN A 69 -5.71 -17.63 24.40
N GLN A 70 -6.64 -18.18 23.64
CA GLN A 70 -6.95 -19.61 23.65
C GLN A 70 -5.79 -20.44 23.10
N ARG A 71 -5.15 -20.02 22.00
CA ARG A 71 -3.95 -20.68 21.45
C ARG A 71 -2.80 -20.68 22.46
N LEU A 72 -2.53 -19.54 23.11
CA LEU A 72 -1.52 -19.42 24.16
C LEU A 72 -1.88 -20.28 25.38
N GLY A 73 -3.13 -20.24 25.83
CA GLY A 73 -3.62 -21.04 26.96
C GLY A 73 -3.55 -22.55 26.70
N CYS A 74 -3.84 -23.01 25.49
CA CYS A 74 -3.67 -24.42 25.11
C CYS A 74 -2.20 -24.86 25.12
N LEU A 75 -1.29 -24.00 24.64
CA LEU A 75 0.15 -24.29 24.63
C LEU A 75 0.73 -24.28 26.06
N ASP A 76 0.32 -23.33 26.90
CA ASP A 76 0.74 -23.25 28.30
C ASP A 76 0.17 -24.44 29.12
N ALA A 77 -1.09 -24.80 28.91
CA ALA A 77 -1.69 -26.02 29.45
C ALA A 77 -0.90 -27.27 29.03
N ALA A 78 -0.51 -27.38 27.76
CA ALA A 78 0.31 -28.51 27.30
C ALA A 78 1.68 -28.55 27.98
N LEU A 79 2.32 -27.40 28.23
CA LEU A 79 3.61 -27.30 28.91
C LEU A 79 3.50 -27.62 30.40
N SER A 80 2.40 -27.26 31.07
CA SER A 80 2.17 -27.56 32.49
C SER A 80 1.90 -29.04 32.79
N LEU A 81 1.45 -29.82 31.80
CA LEU A 81 1.16 -31.25 31.97
C LEU A 81 2.41 -32.14 32.15
N ASN A 82 3.63 -31.60 32.01
CA ASN A 82 4.93 -32.22 32.34
C ASN A 82 5.18 -33.66 31.82
N LYS A 83 4.43 -34.12 30.82
CA LYS A 83 4.52 -35.48 30.22
C LYS A 83 4.84 -35.46 28.73
N LEU A 84 5.44 -34.39 28.23
CA LEU A 84 5.74 -34.24 26.81
C LEU A 84 7.06 -34.94 26.45
N PRO A 85 7.12 -35.65 25.30
CA PRO A 85 8.40 -36.06 24.73
C PRO A 85 9.30 -34.84 24.51
N PRO A 86 10.63 -34.94 24.75
CA PRO A 86 11.53 -33.79 24.72
C PRO A 86 11.46 -32.96 23.43
N ARG A 87 11.32 -33.61 22.26
CA ARG A 87 11.20 -32.91 20.97
C ARG A 87 9.87 -32.16 20.83
N ALA A 88 8.78 -32.72 21.36
CA ALA A 88 7.46 -32.08 21.35
C ALA A 88 7.45 -30.88 22.29
N GLU A 89 8.02 -31.02 23.49
CA GLU A 89 8.21 -29.94 24.46
C GLU A 89 8.98 -28.76 23.83
N VAL A 90 10.09 -29.03 23.16
CA VAL A 90 10.89 -28.02 22.46
C VAL A 90 10.07 -27.31 21.38
N ASN A 91 9.38 -28.05 20.50
CA ASN A 91 8.58 -27.44 19.44
C ASN A 91 7.43 -26.59 19.98
N ILE A 92 6.75 -27.05 21.03
CA ILE A 92 5.69 -26.31 21.71
C ILE A 92 6.25 -25.03 22.32
N ARG A 93 7.39 -25.09 23.01
CA ARG A 93 8.06 -23.91 23.57
C ARG A 93 8.51 -22.91 22.52
N LEU A 94 9.05 -23.39 21.40
CA LEU A 94 9.46 -22.51 20.29
C LEU A 94 8.23 -21.77 19.74
N ARG A 95 7.14 -22.49 19.45
CA ARG A 95 5.91 -21.89 18.93
C ARG A 95 5.25 -20.95 19.94
N TYR A 96 5.21 -21.34 21.22
CA TYR A 96 4.70 -20.52 22.31
C TYR A 96 5.47 -19.19 22.41
N ALA A 97 6.80 -19.25 22.43
CA ALA A 97 7.63 -18.06 22.52
C ALA A 97 7.55 -17.18 21.27
N THR A 98 7.44 -17.77 20.07
CA THR A 98 7.24 -17.00 18.82
C THR A 98 5.94 -16.21 18.89
N ILE A 99 4.82 -16.86 19.25
CA ILE A 99 3.52 -16.19 19.41
C ILE A 99 3.59 -15.10 20.47
N LEU A 100 4.17 -15.39 21.65
CA LEU A 100 4.36 -14.38 22.70
C LEU A 100 5.18 -13.19 22.20
N SER A 101 6.23 -13.41 21.40
CA SER A 101 7.10 -12.35 20.92
C SER A 101 6.54 -11.56 19.72
N GLU A 102 5.65 -12.15 18.92
CA GLU A 102 5.10 -11.51 17.71
C GLU A 102 3.75 -10.87 17.97
N GLU A 103 2.91 -11.51 18.79
CA GLU A 103 1.52 -11.10 19.03
C GLU A 103 1.33 -10.42 20.40
N THR A 104 2.33 -10.47 21.30
CA THR A 104 2.23 -9.86 22.64
C THR A 104 3.50 -9.06 23.00
N ASP A 105 3.41 -8.23 24.04
CA ASP A 105 4.58 -7.56 24.63
C ASP A 105 5.18 -8.32 25.82
N ASN A 106 4.76 -9.57 26.06
CA ASN A 106 5.29 -10.39 27.15
C ASN A 106 6.62 -11.06 26.76
N LEU A 107 7.63 -10.23 26.57
CA LEU A 107 8.97 -10.65 26.14
C LEU A 107 9.74 -11.40 27.24
N MET A 108 9.34 -11.27 28.51
CA MET A 108 9.97 -11.97 29.63
C MET A 108 9.59 -13.44 29.70
N GLU A 109 8.32 -13.72 29.47
CA GLU A 109 7.86 -15.09 29.39
C GLU A 109 8.41 -15.80 28.14
N ALA A 110 8.45 -15.11 26.99
CA ALA A 110 9.05 -15.65 25.77
C ALA A 110 10.52 -16.02 25.97
N GLU A 111 11.32 -15.15 26.59
CA GLU A 111 12.72 -15.42 26.94
C GLU A 111 12.86 -16.63 27.87
N THR A 112 12.00 -16.73 28.89
CA THR A 112 12.01 -17.84 29.84
C THR A 112 11.67 -19.16 29.16
N ALA A 113 10.64 -19.19 28.31
CA ALA A 113 10.24 -20.35 27.55
C ALA A 113 11.37 -20.83 26.61
N LEU A 114 12.04 -19.92 25.91
CA LEU A 114 13.16 -20.23 25.04
C LEU A 114 14.37 -20.76 25.81
N THR A 115 14.71 -20.14 26.95
CA THR A 115 15.84 -20.58 27.79
C THR A 115 15.62 -22.00 28.31
N LYS A 116 14.41 -22.31 28.80
CA LYS A 116 14.03 -23.67 29.21
C LYS A 116 14.09 -24.64 28.03
N GLY A 117 13.64 -24.23 26.85
CA GLY A 117 13.72 -25.02 25.62
C GLY A 117 15.16 -25.37 25.22
N ILE A 118 16.07 -24.39 25.26
CA ILE A 118 17.50 -24.57 24.96
C ILE A 118 18.12 -25.62 25.88
N ALA A 119 17.84 -25.57 27.19
CA ALA A 119 18.34 -26.56 28.15
C ALA A 119 17.87 -27.99 27.82
N VAL A 120 16.62 -28.15 27.36
CA VAL A 120 16.10 -29.45 26.90
C VAL A 120 16.79 -29.89 25.61
N CYS A 121 17.02 -28.99 24.65
CA CYS A 121 17.78 -29.28 23.44
C CYS A 121 19.21 -29.74 23.75
N GLU A 122 19.89 -29.09 24.69
CA GLU A 122 21.26 -29.45 25.10
C GLU A 122 21.30 -30.85 25.74
N LYS A 123 20.39 -31.12 26.69
CA LYS A 123 20.29 -32.42 27.35
C LYS A 123 20.04 -33.57 26.37
N ASN A 124 19.25 -33.33 25.32
CA ASN A 124 18.87 -34.33 24.32
C ASN A 124 19.68 -34.26 23.02
N ARG A 125 20.69 -33.38 22.96
CA ARG A 125 21.58 -33.18 21.79
C ARG A 125 20.85 -32.77 20.49
N PHE A 126 19.77 -32.00 20.60
CA PHE A 126 19.08 -31.44 19.43
C PHE A 126 19.76 -30.16 18.94
N VAL A 127 20.83 -30.30 18.14
CA VAL A 127 21.69 -29.18 17.73
C VAL A 127 20.94 -28.12 16.91
N ASP A 128 20.23 -28.51 15.85
CA ASP A 128 19.52 -27.53 15.01
C ASP A 128 18.39 -26.83 15.75
N LEU A 129 17.60 -27.58 16.53
CA LEU A 129 16.53 -26.99 17.35
C LEU A 129 17.09 -26.05 18.43
N LYS A 130 18.26 -26.36 19.01
CA LYS A 130 18.96 -25.46 19.92
C LYS A 130 19.26 -24.14 19.23
N TYR A 131 19.83 -24.17 18.03
CA TYR A 131 20.17 -22.96 17.28
C TYR A 131 18.94 -22.20 16.78
N CYS A 132 17.85 -22.88 16.37
CA CYS A 132 16.56 -22.26 16.08
C CYS A 132 16.04 -21.46 17.29
N MET A 133 16.09 -22.07 18.49
CA MET A 133 15.67 -21.42 19.72
C MET A 133 16.56 -20.25 20.11
N GLN A 134 17.88 -20.41 19.98
CA GLN A 134 18.83 -19.32 20.22
C GLN A 134 18.58 -18.16 19.25
N PHE A 135 18.30 -18.43 17.97
CA PHE A 135 17.98 -17.40 16.99
C PHE A 135 16.76 -16.57 17.41
N GLN A 136 15.66 -17.22 17.84
CA GLN A 136 14.49 -16.51 18.34
C GLN A 136 14.78 -15.78 19.66
N LEU A 137 15.56 -16.38 20.57
CA LEU A 137 15.95 -15.74 21.84
C LEU A 137 16.70 -14.44 21.59
N LEU A 138 17.63 -14.42 20.62
CA LEU A 138 18.38 -13.22 20.26
C LEU A 138 17.46 -12.11 19.72
N LYS A 139 16.42 -12.45 18.94
CA LYS A 139 15.40 -11.48 18.50
C LYS A 139 14.61 -10.89 19.67
N VAL A 140 14.18 -11.73 20.61
CA VAL A 140 13.48 -11.30 21.84
C VAL A 140 14.39 -10.39 22.69
N LEU A 141 15.64 -10.80 22.91
CA LEU A 141 16.63 -10.01 23.63
C LEU A 141 16.89 -8.67 22.96
N PHE A 142 16.95 -8.60 21.63
CA PHE A 142 17.16 -7.34 20.92
C PHE A 142 16.04 -6.33 21.17
N ARG A 143 14.78 -6.79 21.23
CA ARG A 143 13.63 -5.94 21.60
C ARG A 143 13.71 -5.45 23.05
N ARG A 144 14.23 -6.26 23.98
CA ARG A 144 14.34 -5.91 25.41
C ARG A 144 15.56 -5.06 25.74
N ASN A 145 16.74 -5.49 25.30
CA ASN A 145 18.03 -4.87 25.56
C ASN A 145 18.99 -5.09 24.39
N ARG A 146 19.07 -4.09 23.50
CA ARG A 146 19.91 -4.13 22.29
C ARG A 146 21.38 -4.43 22.57
N LYS A 147 21.96 -3.89 23.65
CA LYS A 147 23.38 -4.11 24.00
C LYS A 147 23.63 -5.55 24.40
N ALA A 148 22.77 -6.11 25.26
CA ALA A 148 22.86 -7.50 25.68
C ALA A 148 22.69 -8.46 24.49
N ALA A 149 21.81 -8.12 23.55
CA ALA A 149 21.61 -8.91 22.34
C ALA A 149 22.88 -8.99 21.47
N PHE A 150 23.59 -7.88 21.23
CA PHE A 150 24.84 -7.92 20.46
C PHE A 150 25.91 -8.81 21.11
N ILE A 151 26.07 -8.70 22.43
CA ILE A 151 27.02 -9.55 23.19
C ILE A 151 26.63 -11.03 23.07
N ALA A 152 25.33 -11.35 23.21
CA ALA A 152 24.83 -12.70 23.10
C ALA A 152 24.96 -13.28 21.68
N VAL A 153 24.72 -12.46 20.65
CA VAL A 153 24.91 -12.85 19.24
C VAL A 153 26.38 -13.20 18.99
N ASP A 154 27.32 -12.37 19.43
CA ASP A 154 28.75 -12.60 19.23
C ASP A 154 29.23 -13.89 19.89
N LYS A 155 28.77 -14.15 21.13
CA LYS A 155 29.03 -15.42 21.80
C LYS A 155 28.47 -16.61 21.00
N THR A 156 27.23 -16.50 20.52
CA THR A 156 26.56 -17.59 19.77
C THR A 156 27.26 -17.87 18.44
N ILE A 157 27.75 -16.83 17.75
CA ILE A 157 28.56 -16.97 16.53
C ILE A 157 29.86 -17.71 16.84
N GLN A 158 30.57 -17.32 17.91
CA GLN A 158 31.83 -17.96 18.31
C GLN A 158 31.62 -19.44 18.67
N ASP A 159 30.55 -19.76 19.38
CA ASP A 159 30.18 -21.13 19.71
C ASP A 159 29.89 -21.93 18.42
N ALA A 160 29.05 -21.41 17.51
CA ALA A 160 28.74 -22.05 16.25
C ALA A 160 29.98 -22.28 15.35
N MET A 161 30.93 -21.33 15.34
CA MET A 161 32.22 -21.49 14.66
C MET A 161 33.05 -22.62 15.26
N THR A 162 33.10 -22.71 16.60
CA THR A 162 33.84 -23.75 17.31
C THR A 162 33.31 -25.15 16.96
N TYR A 163 31.99 -25.29 16.83
CA TYR A 163 31.34 -26.55 16.43
C TYR A 163 31.26 -26.75 14.90
N LYS A 164 31.86 -25.86 14.10
CA LYS A 164 31.83 -25.89 12.62
C LYS A 164 30.42 -25.95 12.02
N ALA A 165 29.43 -25.38 12.71
CA ALA A 165 28.05 -25.27 12.24
C ALA A 165 27.90 -24.07 11.29
N VAL A 166 28.46 -24.16 10.08
CA VAL A 166 28.63 -23.02 9.16
C VAL A 166 27.31 -22.38 8.74
N ASP A 167 26.27 -23.17 8.47
CA ASP A 167 24.95 -22.65 8.08
C ASP A 167 24.36 -21.75 9.18
N TRP A 168 24.55 -22.14 10.44
CA TRP A 168 24.15 -21.36 11.60
C TRP A 168 25.03 -20.13 11.82
N VAL A 169 26.33 -20.20 11.49
CA VAL A 169 27.21 -19.02 11.48
C VAL A 169 26.67 -17.98 10.50
N TYR A 170 26.23 -18.37 9.30
CA TYR A 170 25.56 -17.45 8.37
C TYR A 170 24.29 -16.87 8.96
N ALA A 171 23.40 -17.71 9.49
CA ALA A 171 22.14 -17.27 10.07
C ALA A 171 22.35 -16.22 11.20
N PHE A 172 23.26 -16.48 12.13
CA PHE A 172 23.54 -15.54 13.23
C PHE A 172 24.23 -14.26 12.76
N ARG A 173 25.13 -14.33 11.77
CA ARG A 173 25.77 -13.13 11.21
C ARG A 173 24.80 -12.28 10.39
N PHE A 174 23.88 -12.88 9.63
CA PHE A 174 22.80 -12.14 8.98
C PHE A 174 21.82 -11.54 10.00
N LEU A 175 21.52 -12.26 11.09
CA LEU A 175 20.74 -11.71 12.20
C LEU A 175 21.45 -10.48 12.81
N LYS A 176 22.76 -10.57 13.06
CA LYS A 176 23.58 -9.44 13.53
C LYS A 176 23.51 -8.25 12.57
N ALA A 177 23.61 -8.49 11.26
CA ALA A 177 23.48 -7.45 10.24
C ALA A 177 22.09 -6.80 10.27
N SER A 178 21.03 -7.59 10.47
CA SER A 178 19.67 -7.07 10.63
C SER A 178 19.51 -6.18 11.88
N PHE A 179 20.16 -6.54 12.99
CA PHE A 179 20.19 -5.71 14.20
C PHE A 179 20.89 -4.37 13.94
N HIS A 180 22.03 -4.39 13.23
CA HIS A 180 22.72 -3.17 12.83
C HIS A 180 21.84 -2.28 11.92
N LEU A 181 21.13 -2.86 10.96
CA LEU A 181 20.20 -2.14 10.09
C LEU A 181 19.02 -1.50 10.84
N GLN A 182 18.56 -2.14 11.91
CA GLN A 182 17.49 -1.61 12.76
C GLN A 182 17.99 -0.53 13.74
N THR A 183 19.29 -0.53 14.06
CA THR A 183 19.92 0.55 14.82
C THR A 183 20.25 1.76 13.93
N GLY A 184 20.22 2.96 14.51
CA GLY A 184 20.28 4.23 13.76
C GLY A 184 21.57 4.51 12.99
N ASN A 185 22.67 3.80 13.27
CA ASN A 185 23.93 3.93 12.52
C ASN A 185 24.29 2.62 11.80
N PRO A 186 23.71 2.36 10.62
CA PRO A 186 23.80 1.07 9.95
C PRO A 186 25.13 0.86 9.20
N ALA A 187 26.00 1.86 9.05
CA ALA A 187 27.27 1.73 8.33
C ALA A 187 28.50 1.94 9.23
N ASP A 188 28.38 1.59 10.51
CA ASP A 188 29.51 1.53 11.41
C ASP A 188 30.47 0.40 11.00
N ALA A 189 31.77 0.61 11.28
CA ALA A 189 32.83 -0.30 10.87
C ALA A 189 32.57 -1.75 11.32
N GLN A 190 32.01 -1.95 12.51
CA GLN A 190 31.66 -3.27 13.04
C GLN A 190 30.59 -3.99 12.22
N ALA A 191 29.64 -3.23 11.67
CA ALA A 191 28.52 -3.78 10.92
C ALA A 191 29.00 -4.24 9.52
N LEU A 192 29.84 -3.43 8.86
CA LEU A 192 30.47 -3.79 7.59
C LEU A 192 31.44 -4.96 7.76
N GLU A 193 32.23 -4.98 8.85
CA GLU A 193 33.15 -6.08 9.14
C GLU A 193 32.42 -7.42 9.35
N ASN A 194 31.23 -7.38 9.97
CA ASN A 194 30.39 -8.57 10.09
C ASN A 194 29.97 -9.13 8.73
N LEU A 195 29.58 -8.29 7.77
CA LEU A 195 29.24 -8.73 6.41
C LEU A 195 30.47 -9.23 5.65
N ARG A 196 31.60 -8.53 5.74
CA ARG A 196 32.85 -8.98 5.12
C ARG A 196 33.30 -10.34 5.62
N SER A 197 33.12 -10.60 6.91
CA SER A 197 33.35 -11.92 7.50
C SER A 197 32.48 -13.02 6.87
N ILE A 198 31.20 -12.73 6.55
CA ILE A 198 30.33 -13.69 5.84
C ILE A 198 30.92 -14.00 4.47
N THR A 199 31.30 -12.98 3.71
CA THR A 199 31.91 -13.12 2.39
C THR A 199 33.19 -13.95 2.44
N GLY A 200 34.05 -13.71 3.44
CA GLY A 200 35.29 -14.45 3.66
C GLY A 200 35.08 -15.94 3.97
N ILE A 201 33.92 -16.33 4.51
CA ILE A 201 33.56 -17.74 4.74
C ILE A 201 32.88 -18.33 3.49
N ALA A 202 32.01 -17.57 2.81
CA ALA A 202 31.21 -18.03 1.67
C ALA A 202 32.05 -18.25 0.40
N GLN A 203 32.97 -17.34 0.07
CA GLN A 203 33.76 -17.42 -1.16
C GLN A 203 34.62 -18.69 -1.26
N PRO A 204 35.40 -19.09 -0.24
CA PRO A 204 36.22 -20.32 -0.31
C PRO A 204 35.38 -21.60 -0.40
N ARG A 205 34.13 -21.56 0.05
CA ARG A 205 33.21 -22.70 0.05
C ARG A 205 32.41 -22.83 -1.24
N GLY A 206 32.41 -21.81 -2.09
CA GLY A 206 31.55 -21.75 -3.27
C GLY A 206 30.09 -21.42 -2.96
N ASP A 207 29.80 -20.87 -1.79
CA ASP A 207 28.44 -20.48 -1.38
C ASP A 207 28.07 -19.13 -2.04
N LEU A 208 27.94 -19.11 -3.38
CA LEU A 208 27.87 -17.90 -4.20
C LEU A 208 26.64 -17.04 -3.88
N VAL A 209 25.48 -17.66 -3.64
CA VAL A 209 24.24 -16.98 -3.24
C VAL A 209 24.44 -16.16 -1.97
N ILE A 210 25.13 -16.73 -0.99
CA ILE A 210 25.43 -16.07 0.29
C ILE A 210 26.37 -14.88 0.05
N ALA A 211 27.36 -15.01 -0.82
CA ALA A 211 28.26 -13.92 -1.18
C ALA A 211 27.51 -12.77 -1.88
N VAL A 212 26.64 -13.08 -2.85
CA VAL A 212 25.80 -12.09 -3.55
C VAL A 212 24.89 -11.34 -2.57
N LEU A 213 24.14 -12.08 -1.74
CA LEU A 213 23.25 -11.50 -0.74
C LEU A 213 24.01 -10.58 0.23
N THR A 214 25.21 -10.98 0.65
CA THR A 214 26.06 -10.20 1.56
C THR A 214 26.50 -8.90 0.92
N SER A 215 26.93 -8.91 -0.35
CA SER A 215 27.26 -7.68 -1.09
C SER A 215 26.05 -6.75 -1.21
N LEU A 216 24.86 -7.26 -1.51
CA LEU A 216 23.65 -6.44 -1.58
C LEU A 216 23.29 -5.81 -0.22
N LEU A 217 23.40 -6.56 0.87
CA LEU A 217 23.18 -6.03 2.22
C LEU A 217 24.21 -4.95 2.60
N GLU A 218 25.48 -5.11 2.20
CA GLU A 218 26.52 -4.07 2.39
C GLU A 218 26.14 -2.79 1.63
N GLY A 219 25.62 -2.94 0.41
CA GLY A 219 25.06 -1.83 -0.36
C GLY A 219 23.91 -1.14 0.37
N ILE A 220 22.94 -1.87 0.92
CA ILE A 220 21.83 -1.28 1.67
C ILE A 220 22.32 -0.50 2.90
N MET A 221 23.34 -1.00 3.59
CA MET A 221 23.96 -0.30 4.72
C MET A 221 24.62 1.02 4.29
N HIS A 222 25.36 1.00 3.17
CA HIS A 222 25.93 2.22 2.59
C HIS A 222 24.86 3.23 2.17
N LEU A 223 23.80 2.77 1.51
CA LEU A 223 22.67 3.59 1.09
C LEU A 223 22.01 4.31 2.29
N ARG A 224 21.78 3.59 3.40
CA ARG A 224 21.22 4.21 4.62
C ARG A 224 22.14 5.21 5.30
N SER A 225 23.45 5.09 5.16
CA SER A 225 24.41 6.01 5.80
C SER A 225 24.36 7.43 5.25
N ARG A 226 23.88 7.60 4.01
CA ARG A 226 23.81 8.89 3.29
C ARG A 226 25.11 9.70 3.26
N LYS A 227 26.27 9.06 3.42
CA LYS A 227 27.59 9.69 3.27
C LYS A 227 27.83 10.11 1.81
N ASP A 228 28.71 11.08 1.57
CA ASP A 228 28.98 11.60 0.21
C ASP A 228 29.50 10.51 -0.75
N ASP A 229 30.24 9.52 -0.23
CA ASP A 229 30.76 8.39 -0.98
C ASP A 229 29.81 7.16 -1.00
N SER A 230 28.64 7.25 -0.35
CA SER A 230 27.69 6.13 -0.23
C SER A 230 27.29 5.57 -1.60
N ILE A 231 27.03 6.44 -2.56
CA ILE A 231 26.61 6.08 -3.92
C ILE A 231 27.64 5.18 -4.61
N VAL A 232 28.92 5.59 -4.58
CA VAL A 232 30.01 4.83 -5.22
C VAL A 232 30.17 3.46 -4.54
N ARG A 233 30.02 3.41 -3.22
CA ARG A 233 30.08 2.16 -2.46
C ARG A 233 28.91 1.22 -2.80
N VAL A 234 27.69 1.74 -2.90
CA VAL A 234 26.51 0.95 -3.32
C VAL A 234 26.74 0.36 -4.71
N GLN A 235 27.20 1.17 -5.68
CA GLN A 235 27.50 0.70 -7.03
C GLN A 235 28.61 -0.36 -7.04
N THR A 236 29.63 -0.22 -6.19
CA THR A 236 30.68 -1.23 -6.01
C THR A 236 30.10 -2.55 -5.50
N CYS A 237 29.20 -2.50 -4.52
CA CYS A 237 28.50 -3.68 -4.01
C CYS A 237 27.63 -4.36 -5.08
N ILE A 238 26.93 -3.58 -5.91
CA ILE A 238 26.16 -4.12 -7.05
C ILE A 238 27.12 -4.80 -8.04
N ALA A 239 28.24 -4.17 -8.39
CA ALA A 239 29.22 -4.77 -9.30
C ALA A 239 29.82 -6.08 -8.74
N GLN A 240 30.04 -6.16 -7.42
CA GLN A 240 30.47 -7.40 -6.76
C GLN A 240 29.42 -8.50 -6.85
N ALA A 241 28.14 -8.19 -6.69
CA ALA A 241 27.04 -9.13 -6.90
C ALA A 241 26.96 -9.57 -8.37
N SER A 242 27.04 -8.62 -9.31
CA SER A 242 26.99 -8.89 -10.76
C SER A 242 28.15 -9.73 -11.27
N ARG A 243 29.27 -9.85 -10.53
CA ARG A 243 30.36 -10.78 -10.88
C ARG A 243 29.88 -12.21 -11.07
N TYR A 244 28.84 -12.61 -10.34
CA TYR A 244 28.29 -13.97 -10.39
C TYR A 244 27.03 -14.09 -11.27
N GLN A 245 26.67 -13.05 -12.02
CA GLN A 245 25.41 -12.99 -12.81
C GLN A 245 25.25 -14.07 -13.90
N LEU A 246 26.32 -14.82 -14.22
CA LEU A 246 26.27 -15.89 -15.21
C LEU A 246 25.99 -17.25 -14.56
N ASP A 247 26.00 -17.33 -13.22
CA ASP A 247 25.74 -18.56 -12.50
C ASP A 247 24.23 -18.73 -12.25
N PRO A 248 23.59 -19.79 -12.76
CA PRO A 248 22.17 -20.02 -12.57
C PRO A 248 21.73 -20.09 -11.09
N SER A 249 22.63 -20.52 -10.19
CA SER A 249 22.31 -20.68 -8.77
C SER A 249 22.05 -19.37 -8.04
N VAL A 250 22.55 -18.23 -8.56
CA VAL A 250 22.37 -16.91 -7.92
C VAL A 250 21.08 -16.20 -8.34
N HIS A 251 20.40 -16.70 -9.39
CA HIS A 251 19.15 -16.14 -9.90
C HIS A 251 17.94 -16.58 -9.07
N ILE A 252 17.96 -16.17 -7.80
CA ILE A 252 16.82 -16.28 -6.90
C ILE A 252 15.97 -15.02 -7.09
N PRO A 253 14.65 -15.13 -7.34
CA PRO A 253 13.76 -13.99 -7.56
C PRO A 253 13.92 -12.84 -6.56
N GLN A 254 14.03 -13.17 -5.27
CA GLN A 254 14.18 -12.22 -4.18
C GLN A 254 15.49 -11.43 -4.30
N ILE A 255 16.57 -12.07 -4.77
CA ILE A 255 17.89 -11.46 -4.94
C ILE A 255 17.91 -10.56 -6.19
N ASP A 256 17.29 -11.00 -7.28
CA ASP A 256 17.15 -10.20 -8.50
C ASP A 256 16.38 -8.91 -8.21
N VAL A 257 15.21 -9.02 -7.55
CA VAL A 257 14.38 -7.87 -7.16
C VAL A 257 15.14 -6.96 -6.21
N LEU A 258 15.87 -7.51 -5.23
CA LEU A 258 16.68 -6.72 -4.31
C LEU A 258 17.78 -5.94 -5.02
N THR A 259 18.42 -6.54 -6.03
CA THR A 259 19.46 -5.89 -6.85
C THR A 259 18.87 -4.71 -7.62
N LEU A 260 17.72 -4.90 -8.28
CA LEU A 260 17.03 -3.85 -9.03
C LEU A 260 16.53 -2.72 -8.12
N LEU A 261 16.01 -3.06 -6.93
CA LEU A 261 15.59 -2.07 -5.93
C LEU A 261 16.76 -1.23 -5.43
N LEU A 262 17.90 -1.86 -5.14
CA LEU A 262 19.10 -1.17 -4.67
C LEU A 262 19.66 -0.24 -5.76
N ASP A 263 19.68 -0.69 -7.01
CA ASP A 263 20.14 0.10 -8.15
C ASP A 263 19.22 1.30 -8.45
N LEU A 264 17.90 1.09 -8.37
CA LEU A 264 16.90 2.16 -8.46
C LEU A 264 17.07 3.19 -7.33
N ALA A 265 17.19 2.73 -6.08
CA ALA A 265 17.35 3.60 -4.93
C ALA A 265 18.62 4.46 -5.03
N CYS A 266 19.71 3.91 -5.56
CA CYS A 266 20.93 4.65 -5.85
C CYS A 266 20.70 5.77 -6.87
N SER A 267 19.99 5.50 -7.97
CA SER A 267 19.66 6.52 -8.99
C SER A 267 18.68 7.59 -8.49
N LEU A 268 17.76 7.23 -7.60
CA LEU A 268 16.90 8.20 -6.93
C LEU A 268 17.71 9.14 -6.04
N GLN A 269 18.67 8.61 -5.27
CA GLN A 269 19.55 9.44 -4.43
C GLN A 269 20.44 10.38 -5.25
N GLN A 270 20.88 9.95 -6.44
CA GLN A 270 21.62 10.79 -7.41
C GLN A 270 20.78 11.89 -8.05
N LYS A 271 19.46 11.94 -7.80
CA LYS A 271 18.51 12.88 -8.43
C LYS A 271 18.56 12.83 -9.97
N ALA A 272 18.69 11.63 -10.54
CA ALA A 272 18.73 11.39 -11.98
C ALA A 272 17.37 10.83 -12.48
N PRO A 273 16.35 11.67 -12.75
CA PRO A 273 14.97 11.21 -12.95
C PRO A 273 14.79 10.32 -14.19
N LEU A 274 15.47 10.61 -15.29
CA LEU A 274 15.36 9.80 -16.52
C LEU A 274 15.93 8.38 -16.31
N VAL A 275 17.07 8.27 -15.64
CA VAL A 275 17.72 6.98 -15.34
C VAL A 275 16.91 6.21 -14.29
N ALA A 276 16.41 6.89 -13.27
CA ALA A 276 15.52 6.29 -12.28
C ALA A 276 14.26 5.72 -12.92
N MET A 277 13.66 6.43 -13.89
CA MET A 277 12.47 5.94 -14.61
C MET A 277 12.76 4.70 -15.46
N GLN A 278 13.93 4.63 -16.10
CA GLN A 278 14.38 3.43 -16.81
C GLN A 278 14.55 2.23 -15.87
N LYS A 279 15.19 2.43 -14.72
CA LYS A 279 15.40 1.37 -13.71
C LYS A 279 14.09 0.93 -13.05
N LEU A 280 13.17 1.85 -12.81
CA LEU A 280 11.83 1.53 -12.32
C LEU A 280 11.09 0.66 -13.33
N LYS A 281 11.19 0.97 -14.63
CA LYS A 281 10.59 0.14 -15.68
C LYS A 281 11.20 -1.26 -15.71
N ALA A 282 12.52 -1.39 -15.56
CA ALA A 282 13.18 -2.70 -15.47
C ALA A 282 12.71 -3.51 -14.26
N LEU A 283 12.56 -2.86 -13.09
CA LEU A 283 12.00 -3.48 -11.90
C LEU A 283 10.55 -3.94 -12.12
N GLN A 284 9.71 -3.10 -12.73
CA GLN A 284 8.31 -3.44 -13.04
C GLN A 284 8.24 -4.67 -13.94
N VAL A 285 8.98 -4.69 -15.05
CA VAL A 285 9.03 -5.84 -15.97
C VAL A 285 9.42 -7.12 -15.23
N ARG A 286 10.46 -7.06 -14.39
CA ARG A 286 10.88 -8.23 -13.62
C ARG A 286 9.83 -8.69 -12.60
N MET A 287 9.16 -7.75 -11.93
CA MET A 287 8.08 -8.10 -11.01
C MET A 287 6.88 -8.71 -11.74
N ASP A 288 6.53 -8.19 -12.91
CA ASP A 288 5.43 -8.73 -13.73
C ASP A 288 5.74 -10.16 -14.22
N GLU A 289 6.99 -10.45 -14.62
CA GLU A 289 7.45 -11.81 -14.92
C GLU A 289 7.30 -12.74 -13.71
N LEU A 290 7.68 -12.27 -12.52
CA LEU A 290 7.62 -13.07 -11.29
C LEU A 290 6.20 -13.32 -10.82
N VAL A 291 5.26 -12.40 -11.06
CA VAL A 291 3.82 -12.61 -10.77
C VAL A 291 3.26 -13.82 -11.55
N GLN A 292 3.80 -14.10 -12.73
CA GLN A 292 3.43 -15.26 -13.54
C GLN A 292 4.17 -16.55 -13.12
N ALA A 293 5.26 -16.44 -12.37
CA ALA A 293 6.03 -17.58 -11.88
C ALA A 293 5.32 -18.26 -10.70
N HIS A 294 5.44 -19.60 -10.60
CA HIS A 294 4.81 -20.38 -9.52
C HIS A 294 5.47 -20.18 -8.14
N ASP A 295 6.70 -19.66 -8.10
CA ASP A 295 7.55 -19.65 -6.90
C ASP A 295 7.60 -18.29 -6.18
N TRP A 296 6.97 -17.25 -6.75
CA TRP A 296 6.74 -15.98 -6.07
C TRP A 296 5.29 -15.97 -5.61
N ASP A 297 5.05 -15.75 -4.31
CA ASP A 297 3.68 -15.65 -3.78
C ASP A 297 2.89 -14.71 -4.68
N LYS A 298 1.87 -15.26 -5.36
CA LYS A 298 1.07 -14.51 -6.32
C LYS A 298 0.56 -13.28 -5.59
N CYS A 299 0.88 -12.09 -6.11
CA CYS A 299 0.37 -10.85 -5.57
C CYS A 299 -1.13 -10.79 -5.94
N THR A 300 -1.98 -11.50 -5.20
CA THR A 300 -3.41 -11.74 -5.52
C THR A 300 -4.29 -10.52 -5.33
N GLY A 301 -3.74 -9.31 -5.33
CA GLY A 301 -4.48 -8.12 -4.93
C GLY A 301 -5.01 -8.23 -3.50
N ASP A 302 -4.26 -8.89 -2.60
CA ASP A 302 -4.60 -9.00 -1.18
C ASP A 302 -4.57 -7.62 -0.53
N LEU A 303 -5.73 -6.96 -0.53
CA LEU A 303 -5.94 -5.65 0.07
C LEU A 303 -5.71 -5.68 1.58
N TYR A 304 -5.98 -6.82 2.25
CA TYR A 304 -5.70 -6.99 3.68
C TYR A 304 -4.19 -7.01 3.94
N GLY A 305 -3.44 -7.79 3.16
CA GLY A 305 -1.98 -7.81 3.20
C GLY A 305 -1.38 -6.43 2.93
N ALA A 306 -1.90 -5.70 1.93
CA ALA A 306 -1.48 -4.34 1.60
C ALA A 306 -1.77 -3.35 2.75
N LEU A 307 -2.97 -3.38 3.33
CA LEU A 307 -3.32 -2.56 4.50
C LEU A 307 -2.38 -2.83 5.67
N ARG A 308 -2.07 -4.11 5.94
CA ARG A 308 -1.12 -4.49 7.01
C ARG A 308 0.28 -3.91 6.75
N ILE A 309 0.76 -3.97 5.51
CA ILE A 309 2.07 -3.40 5.13
C ILE A 309 2.07 -1.88 5.25
N PHE A 310 1.03 -1.20 4.74
CA PHE A 310 0.96 0.26 4.79
C PHE A 310 0.67 0.80 6.21
N ASN A 311 0.15 -0.04 7.10
CA ASN A 311 -0.06 0.29 8.52
C ASN A 311 1.17 -0.05 9.41
N ASP A 312 2.28 -0.50 8.81
CA ASP A 312 3.52 -0.78 9.54
C ASP A 312 4.05 0.49 10.25
N GLN A 313 4.63 0.32 11.44
CA GLN A 313 5.20 1.40 12.26
C GLN A 313 6.22 2.27 11.51
N ARG A 314 6.89 1.73 10.48
CA ARG A 314 7.83 2.48 9.63
C ARG A 314 7.16 3.57 8.80
N PHE A 315 5.85 3.47 8.57
CA PHE A 315 5.03 4.46 7.87
C PHE A 315 4.14 5.26 8.83
N ALA A 316 4.38 5.18 10.14
CA ALA A 316 3.63 5.93 11.13
C ALA A 316 3.81 7.45 10.90
N ILE A 317 2.69 8.14 10.77
CA ILE A 317 2.67 9.60 10.67
C ILE A 317 2.71 10.19 12.09
N PRO A 318 3.57 11.18 12.38
CA PRO A 318 3.55 11.88 13.67
C PRO A 318 2.25 12.66 13.86
N ASP A 319 1.82 12.84 15.11
CA ASP A 319 0.70 13.72 15.41
C ASP A 319 1.15 15.18 15.31
N ALA A 320 0.41 15.99 14.56
CA ALA A 320 0.74 17.41 14.33
C ALA A 320 0.73 18.26 15.63
N ASN A 321 0.13 17.75 16.72
CA ASN A 321 -0.15 18.50 17.95
C ASN A 321 0.75 18.18 19.15
N THR A 322 1.80 17.35 19.02
CA THR A 322 2.74 17.16 20.15
C THR A 322 3.65 18.37 20.28
N ASN A 323 3.16 19.39 20.98
CA ASN A 323 3.98 20.40 21.65
C ASN A 323 4.87 19.70 22.69
N SER A 324 6.00 19.13 22.26
CA SER A 324 7.11 18.87 23.17
C SER A 324 8.33 19.61 22.65
N GLY A 325 8.67 20.69 23.34
CA GLY A 325 9.98 21.31 23.25
C GLY A 325 11.03 20.34 23.78
N ASN A 326 11.45 19.41 22.92
CA ASN A 326 12.79 18.83 22.88
C ASN A 326 12.87 17.80 21.74
N THR A 327 13.86 18.03 20.86
CA THR A 327 14.35 17.13 19.80
C THR A 327 13.38 16.81 18.64
N GLY A 328 13.42 17.67 17.61
CA GLY A 328 13.20 17.36 16.19
C GLY A 328 12.19 16.26 15.84
N ALA A 329 10.89 16.58 15.87
CA ALA A 329 9.90 15.78 15.14
C ALA A 329 10.21 15.89 13.64
N THR A 330 10.99 14.94 13.12
CA THR A 330 11.31 14.86 11.70
C THR A 330 10.02 14.69 10.91
N ALA A 331 9.80 15.53 9.90
CA ALA A 331 8.66 15.41 9.00
C ALA A 331 8.54 13.96 8.49
N PRO A 332 7.30 13.44 8.33
CA PRO A 332 7.10 12.08 7.82
C PRO A 332 7.76 11.93 6.46
N SER A 333 8.31 10.75 6.19
CA SER A 333 8.87 10.46 4.86
C SER A 333 7.78 10.51 3.78
N GLU A 334 8.13 10.91 2.56
CA GLU A 334 7.20 10.91 1.41
C GLU A 334 6.57 9.53 1.19
N VAL A 335 7.32 8.45 1.43
CA VAL A 335 6.82 7.06 1.35
C VAL A 335 5.74 6.79 2.40
N ALA A 336 5.85 7.37 3.60
CA ALA A 336 4.81 7.25 4.62
C ALA A 336 3.53 8.00 4.22
N LEU A 337 3.67 9.17 3.58
CA LEU A 337 2.52 9.91 3.02
C LEU A 337 1.84 9.12 1.90
N LEU A 338 2.60 8.51 1.00
CA LEU A 338 2.06 7.66 -0.06
C LEU A 338 1.39 6.40 0.49
N ALA A 339 1.97 5.77 1.51
CA ALA A 339 1.35 4.63 2.20
C ALA A 339 0.02 5.03 2.85
N ALA A 340 -0.05 6.20 3.49
CA ALA A 340 -1.30 6.74 4.04
C ALA A 340 -2.35 7.01 2.95
N LEU A 341 -1.96 7.61 1.82
CA LEU A 341 -2.86 7.79 0.67
C LEU A 341 -3.40 6.45 0.16
N ASN A 342 -2.54 5.44 0.00
CA ASN A 342 -2.96 4.10 -0.44
C ASN A 342 -3.93 3.45 0.55
N ARG A 343 -3.72 3.61 1.86
CA ARG A 343 -4.68 3.14 2.88
C ARG A 343 -6.04 3.81 2.71
N ILE A 344 -6.07 5.12 2.49
CA ILE A 344 -7.32 5.85 2.24
C ILE A 344 -8.06 5.23 1.06
N TRP A 345 -7.36 4.96 -0.06
CA TRP A 345 -7.96 4.33 -1.25
C TRP A 345 -8.48 2.91 -0.99
N ILE A 346 -7.71 2.08 -0.28
CA ILE A 346 -8.14 0.70 0.01
C ILE A 346 -9.37 0.70 0.91
N MET A 347 -9.43 1.60 1.91
CA MET A 347 -10.59 1.78 2.80
C MET A 347 -11.81 2.41 2.11
N GLN A 348 -11.77 2.68 0.80
CA GLN A 348 -12.96 3.02 0.01
C GLN A 348 -13.69 1.77 -0.53
N GLU A 349 -13.04 0.62 -0.54
CA GLU A 349 -13.66 -0.64 -0.97
C GLU A 349 -14.68 -1.12 0.08
N PRO A 350 -15.89 -1.57 -0.30
CA PRO A 350 -16.96 -1.87 0.66
C PRO A 350 -16.64 -2.89 1.74
N SER A 351 -15.78 -3.87 1.46
CA SER A 351 -15.36 -4.92 2.40
C SER A 351 -14.33 -4.43 3.43
N TYR A 352 -13.60 -3.36 3.13
CA TYR A 352 -12.59 -2.74 4.01
C TYR A 352 -12.95 -1.32 4.45
N ARG A 353 -14.22 -0.92 4.29
CA ARG A 353 -14.64 0.47 4.49
C ARG A 353 -14.60 0.86 5.95
N ASP A 354 -13.79 1.88 6.26
CA ASP A 354 -13.69 2.50 7.57
C ASP A 354 -13.66 4.03 7.43
N ASP A 355 -14.84 4.64 7.49
CA ASP A 355 -14.98 6.09 7.31
C ASP A 355 -14.33 6.89 8.45
N TYR A 356 -14.24 6.32 9.66
CA TYR A 356 -13.60 6.96 10.80
C TYR A 356 -12.08 7.03 10.61
N GLN A 357 -11.45 5.89 10.28
CA GLN A 357 -10.00 5.84 10.01
C GLN A 357 -9.63 6.69 8.79
N VAL A 358 -10.47 6.71 7.74
CA VAL A 358 -10.24 7.59 6.58
C VAL A 358 -10.23 9.06 7.02
N ALA A 359 -11.23 9.50 7.80
CA ALA A 359 -11.32 10.88 8.27
C ALA A 359 -10.15 11.27 9.18
N GLU A 360 -9.79 10.41 10.13
CA GLU A 360 -8.64 10.60 11.02
C GLU A 360 -7.33 10.71 10.22
N LEU A 361 -7.11 9.78 9.29
CA LEU A 361 -5.88 9.74 8.49
C LEU A 361 -5.76 10.96 7.58
N ILE A 362 -6.87 11.44 7.00
CA ILE A 362 -6.90 12.68 6.21
C ILE A 362 -6.46 13.87 7.04
N GLU A 363 -7.06 14.10 8.21
CA GLU A 363 -6.69 15.24 9.06
C GLU A 363 -5.23 15.15 9.52
N LYS A 364 -4.74 13.93 9.74
CA LYS A 364 -3.35 13.68 10.15
C LYS A 364 -2.33 13.98 9.04
N ILE A 365 -2.60 13.63 7.78
CA ILE A 365 -1.66 13.87 6.66
C ILE A 365 -1.81 15.24 6.01
N LYS A 366 -2.97 15.88 6.14
CA LYS A 366 -3.28 17.21 5.57
C LYS A 366 -2.20 18.29 5.78
N PRO A 367 -1.64 18.51 6.99
CA PRO A 367 -0.60 19.53 7.18
C PRO A 367 0.68 19.23 6.40
N TYR A 368 0.97 17.95 6.14
CA TYR A 368 2.16 17.52 5.42
C TYR A 368 1.96 17.51 3.90
N CYS A 369 0.75 17.22 3.43
CA CYS A 369 0.45 17.10 2.00
C CYS A 369 0.04 18.42 1.34
N PHE A 370 -0.64 19.32 2.05
CA PHE A 370 -1.23 20.52 1.43
C PHE A 370 -0.19 21.52 0.90
N ASP A 371 0.90 21.72 1.67
CA ASP A 371 2.01 22.60 1.30
C ASP A 371 3.32 21.82 1.10
N HIS A 372 3.22 20.57 0.62
CA HIS A 372 4.39 19.72 0.40
C HIS A 372 5.32 20.34 -0.66
N PRO A 373 6.66 20.29 -0.52
CA PRO A 373 7.59 20.78 -1.54
C PRO A 373 7.35 20.16 -2.91
N ASP A 374 7.10 18.84 -2.94
CA ASP A 374 6.71 18.12 -4.15
C ASP A 374 5.28 18.48 -4.60
N VAL A 375 5.18 18.96 -5.84
CA VAL A 375 3.93 19.33 -6.51
C VAL A 375 3.09 18.08 -6.85
N ASP A 376 3.72 16.94 -7.09
CA ASP A 376 3.04 15.70 -7.44
C ASP A 376 2.32 15.11 -6.22
N ILE A 377 2.92 15.20 -5.02
CA ILE A 377 2.27 14.79 -3.76
C ILE A 377 1.06 15.70 -3.45
N ARG A 378 1.23 17.02 -3.62
CA ARG A 378 0.11 17.99 -3.51
C ARG A 378 -1.03 17.65 -4.46
N THR A 379 -0.69 17.31 -5.70
CA THR A 379 -1.65 16.93 -6.73
C THR A 379 -2.38 15.64 -6.35
N ALA A 380 -1.65 14.58 -6.02
CA ALA A 380 -2.20 13.28 -5.64
C ALA A 380 -3.13 13.39 -4.42
N PHE A 381 -2.75 14.15 -3.39
CA PHE A 381 -3.60 14.38 -2.22
C PHE A 381 -4.91 15.08 -2.58
N ASN A 382 -4.87 16.13 -3.40
CA ASN A 382 -6.09 16.81 -3.83
C ASN A 382 -6.98 15.92 -4.70
N LEU A 383 -6.40 15.12 -5.60
CA LEU A 383 -7.18 14.18 -6.41
C LEU A 383 -7.80 13.07 -5.56
N ALA A 384 -7.08 12.55 -4.56
CA ALA A 384 -7.63 11.59 -3.61
C ALA A 384 -8.81 12.19 -2.84
N LEU A 385 -8.67 13.39 -2.28
CA LEU A 385 -9.76 14.06 -1.56
C LEU A 385 -11.00 14.32 -2.43
N ALA A 386 -10.82 14.53 -3.73
CA ALA A 386 -11.92 14.69 -4.67
C ALA A 386 -12.60 13.36 -5.06
N ALA A 387 -11.90 12.24 -4.96
CA ALA A 387 -12.38 10.94 -5.43
C ALA A 387 -13.01 10.08 -4.32
N ILE A 388 -12.61 10.30 -3.05
CA ILE A 388 -13.15 9.55 -1.92
C ILE A 388 -14.62 9.85 -1.66
N GLN A 389 -15.34 8.83 -1.22
CA GLN A 389 -16.68 8.94 -0.67
C GLN A 389 -16.57 9.18 0.83
N THR A 390 -17.06 10.34 1.30
CA THR A 390 -17.15 10.65 2.73
C THR A 390 -18.59 10.60 3.21
N GLU A 391 -18.79 10.39 4.50
CA GLU A 391 -20.07 10.53 5.17
C GLU A 391 -19.94 11.61 6.27
N PRO A 392 -20.60 12.78 6.13
CA PRO A 392 -21.50 13.19 5.05
C PRO A 392 -20.78 13.41 3.71
N ARG A 393 -21.53 13.26 2.61
CA ARG A 393 -21.00 13.45 1.25
C ARG A 393 -20.46 14.85 1.08
N GLN A 394 -19.26 14.94 0.48
CA GLN A 394 -18.66 16.23 0.18
C GLN A 394 -19.53 17.05 -0.76
N SER A 395 -19.52 18.38 -0.57
CA SER A 395 -20.19 19.28 -1.50
C SER A 395 -19.49 19.26 -2.86
N ILE A 396 -20.27 19.38 -3.95
CA ILE A 396 -19.74 19.48 -5.32
C ILE A 396 -18.75 20.66 -5.45
N GLN A 397 -18.95 21.74 -4.68
CA GLN A 397 -18.03 22.89 -4.67
C GLN A 397 -16.66 22.52 -4.08
N THR A 398 -16.64 21.73 -3.00
CA THR A 398 -15.41 21.22 -2.39
C THR A 398 -14.66 20.30 -3.36
N VAL A 399 -15.37 19.35 -3.96
CA VAL A 399 -14.83 18.43 -4.98
C VAL A 399 -14.25 19.21 -6.16
N LYS A 400 -15.00 20.17 -6.70
CA LYS A 400 -14.54 21.04 -7.78
C LYS A 400 -13.28 21.82 -7.41
N ARG A 401 -13.19 22.35 -6.18
CA ARG A 401 -12.00 23.06 -5.69
C ARG A 401 -10.78 22.16 -5.71
N HIS A 402 -10.89 20.95 -5.16
CA HIS A 402 -9.78 19.99 -5.13
C HIS A 402 -9.33 19.58 -6.54
N ILE A 403 -10.28 19.29 -7.45
CA ILE A 403 -9.96 18.92 -8.84
C ILE A 403 -9.29 20.08 -9.59
N GLN A 404 -9.84 21.31 -9.50
CA GLN A 404 -9.26 22.48 -10.17
C GLN A 404 -7.84 22.74 -9.71
N ALA A 405 -7.60 22.56 -8.41
CA ALA A 405 -6.31 22.78 -7.84
C ALA A 405 -5.34 21.67 -8.32
N GLY A 406 -5.72 20.38 -8.22
CA GLY A 406 -4.99 19.23 -8.79
C GLY A 406 -4.61 19.43 -10.26
N LEU A 407 -5.56 19.88 -11.08
CA LEU A 407 -5.34 20.17 -12.50
C LEU A 407 -4.28 21.26 -12.71
N LYS A 408 -4.36 22.36 -11.95
CA LYS A 408 -3.40 23.47 -12.04
C LYS A 408 -1.98 23.01 -11.70
N TRP A 409 -1.83 22.23 -10.63
CA TRP A 409 -0.53 21.73 -10.21
C TRP A 409 0.04 20.70 -11.20
N ALA A 410 -0.77 19.77 -11.69
CA ALA A 410 -0.36 18.81 -12.71
C ALA A 410 0.10 19.48 -14.02
N GLN A 411 -0.61 20.54 -14.44
CA GLN A 411 -0.23 21.35 -15.60
C GLN A 411 1.11 22.05 -15.37
N ASN A 412 1.28 22.71 -14.22
CA ASN A 412 2.52 23.42 -13.88
C ASN A 412 3.72 22.48 -13.75
N ALA A 413 3.51 21.26 -13.25
CA ALA A 413 4.54 20.24 -13.15
C ALA A 413 4.88 19.57 -14.50
N ASN A 414 4.15 19.88 -15.59
CA ASN A 414 4.22 19.16 -16.87
C ASN A 414 4.03 17.64 -16.72
N ASN A 415 3.34 17.19 -15.67
CA ASN A 415 3.11 15.77 -15.41
C ASN A 415 1.91 15.29 -16.22
N THR A 416 2.20 14.72 -17.40
CA THR A 416 1.17 14.26 -18.35
C THR A 416 0.27 13.18 -17.75
N HIS A 417 0.82 12.35 -16.85
CA HIS A 417 0.07 11.29 -16.20
C HIS A 417 -0.93 11.84 -15.19
N LEU A 418 -0.48 12.63 -14.22
CA LEU A 418 -1.37 13.26 -13.23
C LEU A 418 -2.40 14.19 -13.88
N LEU A 419 -2.04 14.84 -14.99
CA LEU A 419 -2.97 15.66 -15.76
C LEU A 419 -4.07 14.81 -16.40
N SER A 420 -3.74 13.64 -16.95
CA SER A 420 -4.73 12.68 -17.45
C SER A 420 -5.67 12.20 -16.34
N ILE A 421 -5.13 11.82 -15.18
CA ILE A 421 -5.93 11.41 -14.01
C ILE A 421 -6.88 12.53 -13.59
N SER A 422 -6.37 13.75 -13.49
CA SER A 422 -7.16 14.93 -13.08
C SER A 422 -8.33 15.20 -14.02
N LEU A 423 -8.12 15.10 -15.33
CA LEU A 423 -9.16 15.33 -16.34
C LEU A 423 -10.22 14.21 -16.35
N ASN A 424 -9.79 12.95 -16.24
CA ASN A 424 -10.73 11.82 -16.17
C ASN A 424 -11.53 11.85 -14.86
N LEU A 425 -10.91 12.20 -13.73
CA LEU A 425 -11.60 12.40 -12.47
C LEU A 425 -12.58 13.57 -12.54
N MET A 426 -12.20 14.69 -13.18
CA MET A 426 -13.11 15.82 -13.42
C MET A 426 -14.35 15.40 -14.20
N ARG A 427 -14.17 14.60 -15.26
CA ARG A 427 -15.28 14.05 -16.03
C ARG A 427 -16.19 13.19 -15.16
N ALA A 428 -15.63 12.27 -14.38
CA ALA A 428 -16.41 11.38 -13.52
C ALA A 428 -17.19 12.17 -12.45
N MET A 429 -16.53 13.06 -11.71
CA MET A 429 -17.15 13.71 -10.56
C MET A 429 -18.09 14.86 -10.91
N LEU A 430 -17.87 15.55 -12.04
CA LEU A 430 -18.63 16.77 -12.38
C LEU A 430 -19.55 16.60 -13.59
N PHE A 431 -19.36 15.58 -14.44
CA PHE A 431 -20.04 15.46 -15.73
C PHE A 431 -20.65 14.08 -16.01
N GLU A 432 -20.65 13.14 -15.06
CA GLU A 432 -21.12 11.76 -15.30
C GLU A 432 -22.56 11.67 -15.80
N ASN A 433 -23.45 12.57 -15.37
CA ASN A 433 -24.87 12.58 -15.78
C ASN A 433 -25.25 13.86 -16.54
N VAL A 434 -24.28 14.54 -17.15
CA VAL A 434 -24.50 15.81 -17.87
C VAL A 434 -24.51 15.56 -19.37
N VAL A 435 -25.66 15.81 -20.00
CA VAL A 435 -25.78 15.81 -21.46
C VAL A 435 -25.40 17.18 -22.01
N GLY A 436 -24.31 17.26 -22.76
CA GLY A 436 -23.92 18.49 -23.48
C GLY A 436 -22.47 18.50 -23.97
N ASP A 437 -22.14 19.50 -24.79
CA ASP A 437 -20.83 19.62 -25.45
C ASP A 437 -19.66 19.71 -24.47
N GLN A 438 -19.88 20.29 -23.28
CA GLN A 438 -18.85 20.42 -22.26
C GLN A 438 -18.43 19.06 -21.68
N ALA A 439 -19.38 18.15 -21.47
CA ALA A 439 -19.10 16.80 -20.99
C ALA A 439 -18.28 16.01 -22.02
N VAL A 440 -18.62 16.12 -23.31
CA VAL A 440 -17.86 15.47 -24.39
C VAL A 440 -16.47 16.07 -24.57
N LYS A 441 -16.34 17.40 -24.53
CA LYS A 441 -15.02 18.05 -24.59
C LYS A 441 -14.13 17.62 -23.44
N SER A 442 -14.67 17.53 -22.23
CA SER A 442 -13.96 17.05 -21.04
C SER A 442 -13.50 15.60 -21.21
N ALA A 443 -14.41 14.70 -21.62
CA ALA A 443 -14.08 13.29 -21.87
C ALA A 443 -13.01 13.11 -22.97
N LYS A 444 -13.14 13.86 -24.09
CA LYS A 444 -12.14 13.84 -25.18
C LYS A 444 -10.77 14.36 -24.72
N ALA A 445 -10.73 15.39 -23.90
CA ALA A 445 -9.48 15.92 -23.34
C ALA A 445 -8.81 14.91 -22.39
N GLY A 446 -9.58 14.27 -21.49
CA GLY A 446 -9.08 13.23 -20.58
C GLY A 446 -8.49 12.04 -21.33
N ARG A 447 -9.20 11.55 -22.36
CA ARG A 447 -8.74 10.49 -23.26
C ARG A 447 -7.47 10.88 -24.03
N ALA A 448 -7.44 12.06 -24.64
CA ALA A 448 -6.26 12.52 -25.39
C ALA A 448 -5.01 12.53 -24.51
N GLN A 449 -5.17 12.96 -23.25
CA GLN A 449 -4.05 12.98 -22.32
C GLN A 449 -3.68 11.62 -21.75
N ALA A 450 -4.64 10.70 -21.63
CA ALA A 450 -4.34 9.30 -21.31
C ALA A 450 -3.51 8.64 -22.42
N ASN A 451 -3.87 8.88 -23.69
CA ASN A 451 -3.11 8.42 -24.85
C ASN A 451 -1.70 9.01 -24.88
N LYS A 452 -1.56 10.31 -24.55
CA LYS A 452 -0.26 10.96 -24.44
C LYS A 452 0.59 10.40 -23.28
N ALA A 453 -0.05 10.04 -22.16
CA ALA A 453 0.62 9.43 -21.01
C ALA A 453 1.07 7.98 -21.29
N GLY A 454 0.48 7.30 -22.27
CA GLY A 454 0.87 5.94 -22.68
C GLY A 454 0.54 4.85 -21.66
N ASN A 455 -0.25 5.15 -20.62
CA ASN A 455 -0.67 4.16 -19.63
C ASN A 455 -1.94 3.45 -20.12
N MET A 456 -1.83 2.16 -20.44
CA MET A 456 -2.92 1.38 -21.05
C MET A 456 -4.19 1.31 -20.17
N LEU A 457 -4.04 1.25 -18.84
CA LEU A 457 -5.19 1.26 -17.92
C LEU A 457 -5.93 2.60 -17.97
N TRP A 458 -5.21 3.72 -17.94
CA TRP A 458 -5.82 5.04 -18.05
C TRP A 458 -6.36 5.33 -19.46
N MET A 459 -5.76 4.77 -20.51
CA MET A 459 -6.33 4.82 -21.87
C MET A 459 -7.65 4.06 -21.92
N SER A 460 -7.73 2.86 -21.32
CA SER A 460 -8.98 2.11 -21.18
C SER A 460 -10.05 2.88 -20.41
N VAL A 461 -9.68 3.48 -19.27
CA VAL A 461 -10.59 4.33 -18.47
C VAL A 461 -11.09 5.52 -19.30
N GLY A 462 -10.20 6.20 -20.02
CA GLY A 462 -10.56 7.33 -20.88
C GLY A 462 -11.51 6.93 -22.03
N ASP A 463 -11.28 5.78 -22.66
CA ASP A 463 -12.16 5.21 -23.70
C ASP A 463 -13.53 4.85 -23.13
N GLY A 464 -13.59 4.20 -21.96
CA GLY A 464 -14.84 3.85 -21.28
C GLY A 464 -15.65 5.08 -20.85
N MET A 465 -14.97 6.09 -20.30
CA MET A 465 -15.60 7.36 -19.95
C MET A 465 -16.13 8.09 -21.19
N LEU A 466 -15.38 8.14 -22.29
CA LEU A 466 -15.90 8.75 -23.52
C LEU A 466 -17.10 7.96 -24.08
N ALA A 467 -17.05 6.63 -24.02
CA ALA A 467 -18.16 5.79 -24.48
C ALA A 467 -19.47 6.07 -23.74
N GLN A 468 -19.44 6.15 -22.41
CA GLN A 468 -20.62 6.48 -21.61
C GLN A 468 -21.14 7.89 -21.93
N THR A 469 -20.26 8.86 -22.21
CA THR A 469 -20.71 10.21 -22.59
C THR A 469 -21.35 10.23 -23.99
N GLU A 470 -20.78 9.54 -24.97
CA GLU A 470 -21.33 9.46 -26.33
C GLU A 470 -22.65 8.67 -26.36
N GLU A 471 -22.82 7.65 -25.52
CA GLU A 471 -24.08 6.92 -25.34
C GLU A 471 -25.20 7.83 -24.82
N MET A 472 -24.92 8.66 -23.82
CA MET A 472 -25.89 9.64 -23.32
C MET A 472 -26.27 10.70 -24.37
N GLN A 473 -25.44 10.89 -25.41
CA GLN A 473 -25.75 11.76 -26.56
C GLN A 473 -26.48 11.03 -27.70
N GLY A 474 -26.79 9.74 -27.55
CA GLY A 474 -27.44 8.94 -28.58
C GLY A 474 -26.50 8.36 -29.64
N GLN A 475 -25.19 8.52 -29.50
CA GLN A 475 -24.17 8.00 -30.44
C GLN A 475 -23.78 6.56 -30.08
N VAL A 476 -24.74 5.64 -30.13
CA VAL A 476 -24.61 4.26 -29.63
C VAL A 476 -23.49 3.48 -30.36
N GLU A 477 -23.35 3.65 -31.68
CA GLU A 477 -22.30 2.96 -32.45
C GLU A 477 -20.89 3.42 -32.06
N GLN A 478 -20.70 4.72 -31.86
CA GLN A 478 -19.43 5.28 -31.42
C GLN A 478 -19.09 4.82 -30.00
N ALA A 479 -20.08 4.79 -29.11
CA ALA A 479 -19.93 4.28 -27.76
C ALA A 479 -19.51 2.80 -27.76
N ALA A 480 -20.14 1.96 -28.58
CA ALA A 480 -19.80 0.54 -28.69
C ALA A 480 -18.34 0.33 -29.15
N ARG A 481 -17.88 1.07 -30.16
CA ARG A 481 -16.48 1.01 -30.62
C ARG A 481 -15.49 1.42 -29.53
N LEU A 482 -15.80 2.48 -28.79
CA LEU A 482 -14.95 2.95 -27.69
C LEU A 482 -14.90 1.96 -26.54
N ARG A 483 -16.02 1.32 -26.17
CA ARG A 483 -16.01 0.25 -25.15
C ARG A 483 -15.15 -0.92 -25.58
N GLN A 484 -15.27 -1.36 -26.84
CA GLN A 484 -14.45 -2.46 -27.36
C GLN A 484 -12.95 -2.11 -27.31
N SER A 485 -12.58 -0.90 -27.75
CA SER A 485 -11.21 -0.38 -27.65
C SER A 485 -10.72 -0.35 -26.20
N GLY A 486 -11.52 0.19 -25.28
CA GLY A 486 -11.19 0.23 -23.85
C GLY A 486 -10.99 -1.16 -23.24
N THR A 487 -11.92 -2.09 -23.50
CA THR A 487 -11.80 -3.48 -23.03
C THR A 487 -10.55 -4.16 -23.59
N GLN A 488 -10.21 -3.94 -24.87
CA GLN A 488 -8.98 -4.47 -25.45
C GLN A 488 -7.73 -3.89 -24.79
N LEU A 489 -7.72 -2.58 -24.51
CA LEU A 489 -6.62 -1.93 -23.79
C LEU A 489 -6.46 -2.46 -22.37
N ALA A 490 -7.56 -2.69 -21.64
CA ALA A 490 -7.53 -3.32 -20.33
C ALA A 490 -6.97 -4.75 -20.40
N ILE A 491 -7.47 -5.56 -21.34
CA ILE A 491 -6.98 -6.92 -21.56
C ILE A 491 -5.47 -6.91 -21.87
N GLN A 492 -5.01 -6.00 -22.73
CA GLN A 492 -3.58 -5.86 -23.05
C GLN A 492 -2.74 -5.30 -21.90
N ALA A 493 -3.33 -4.53 -20.99
CA ALA A 493 -2.63 -4.07 -19.80
C ALA A 493 -2.39 -5.23 -18.82
N PHE A 494 -3.33 -6.19 -18.73
CA PHE A 494 -3.20 -7.39 -17.90
C PHE A 494 -2.47 -8.54 -18.61
N LEU A 495 -2.39 -8.49 -19.94
CA LEU A 495 -1.67 -9.44 -20.78
C LEU A 495 -0.64 -8.66 -21.63
N LYS A 496 0.66 -8.57 -21.27
CA LYS A 496 1.75 -8.52 -22.30
C LYS A 496 3.20 -8.43 -21.76
N PRO A 497 4.22 -8.91 -22.52
CA PRO A 497 4.16 -9.59 -23.83
C PRO A 497 4.72 -11.03 -23.81
N ASN A 498 3.97 -11.97 -24.41
CA ASN A 498 4.59 -12.95 -25.30
C ASN A 498 4.70 -12.27 -26.68
N GLU A 499 5.77 -12.57 -27.42
CA GLU A 499 6.12 -12.12 -28.80
C GLU A 499 6.87 -10.76 -28.82
N ASN A 500 8.14 -10.66 -29.25
CA ASN A 500 8.92 -11.43 -30.23
C ASN A 500 10.12 -12.18 -29.67
#